data_AF-A0A7X4JSF1-F1
#
_entry.id   AF-A0A7X4JSF1-F1
#
_cell.length_a   1.000
_cell.length_b   1.000
_cell.length_c   1.000
_cell.angle_alpha   90.00
_cell.angle_beta   90.00
_cell.angle_gamma   90.00
#
_symmetry.space_group_name_H-M   'P 1'
#
loop_
_entity.id
_entity.type
_entity.pdbx_description
1 polymer ?
#
loop_
_entity_poly.entity_id
_entity_poly.type
_entity_poly.pdbx_seq_one_letter_code
_entity_poly.pdbx_strand_id
1 'polypeptide(L)'
;MLQVLSLRGLLEAIALELTERLQMAKQGTGEVSLRVRGETVGLAWDGERLTVEEGKGDWVELGQDGMMKMVLGLVPVELVVVGEREDVAMLRAAFPVQGTATGVWG
;
A
#
# COMPACT_ATOMS: atom_id res chain seq x y z
N MET A 1 21.20 -3.33 -4.52
CA MET A 1 20.12 -4.21 -5.04
C MET A 1 19.23 -4.54 -3.85
N LEU A 2 18.11 -3.84 -3.68
CA LEU A 2 17.23 -4.05 -2.51
C LEU A 2 16.41 -5.32 -2.76
N GLN A 3 16.86 -6.47 -2.25
CA GLN A 3 16.03 -7.68 -2.24
C GLN A 3 14.94 -7.48 -1.19
N VAL A 4 13.72 -7.20 -1.63
CA VAL A 4 12.52 -7.29 -0.78
C VAL A 4 12.40 -8.75 -0.35
N LEU A 5 12.90 -9.08 0.84
CA LEU A 5 12.99 -10.46 1.34
C LEU A 5 11.67 -10.98 1.92
N SER A 6 10.68 -10.11 2.16
CA SER A 6 9.28 -10.49 2.41
C SER A 6 8.37 -9.28 2.19
N LEU A 7 7.20 -9.47 1.58
CA LEU A 7 6.20 -8.40 1.44
C LEU A 7 5.77 -7.91 2.82
N ARG A 8 5.57 -8.85 3.74
CA ARG A 8 5.21 -8.57 5.13
C ARG A 8 6.22 -7.68 5.83
N GLY A 9 7.51 -8.01 5.76
CA GLY A 9 8.55 -7.24 6.44
C GLY A 9 8.70 -5.84 5.88
N LEU A 10 8.50 -5.66 4.57
CA LEU A 10 8.47 -4.33 3.96
C LEU A 10 7.28 -3.50 4.48
N LEU A 11 6.08 -4.08 4.50
CA LEU A 11 4.87 -3.40 4.98
C LEU A 11 4.96 -3.07 6.47
N GLU A 12 5.49 -3.98 7.29
CA GLU A 12 5.74 -3.74 8.71
C GLU A 12 6.75 -2.60 8.92
N ALA A 13 7.81 -2.54 8.11
CA ALA A 13 8.83 -1.49 8.20
C ALA A 13 8.28 -0.09 7.88
N ILE A 14 7.29 0.02 6.98
CA ILE A 14 6.67 1.30 6.60
C ILE A 14 5.31 1.54 7.29
N ALA A 15 4.85 0.63 8.16
CA ALA A 15 3.50 0.70 8.74
C ALA A 15 3.22 2.00 9.51
N LEU A 16 4.24 2.56 10.17
CA LEU A 16 4.13 3.84 10.87
C LEU A 16 3.90 5.00 9.88
N GLU A 17 4.66 5.04 8.79
CA GLU A 17 4.50 6.05 7.75
C GLU A 17 3.13 5.93 7.06
N LEU A 18 2.68 4.70 6.80
CA LEU A 18 1.33 4.47 6.25
C LEU A 18 0.24 4.90 7.24
N THR A 19 0.43 4.67 8.54
CA THR A 19 -0.49 5.14 9.59
C THR A 19 -0.60 6.67 9.56
N GLU A 20 0.53 7.39 9.56
CA GLU A 20 0.52 8.86 9.49
C GLU A 20 -0.20 9.37 8.25
N ARG A 21 0.04 8.76 7.08
CA ARG A 21 -0.63 9.12 5.83
C ARG A 21 -2.14 8.89 5.89
N LEU A 22 -2.58 7.75 6.41
CA LEU A 22 -4.01 7.42 6.57
C LEU A 22 -4.71 8.38 7.54
N GLN A 23 -4.03 8.77 8.62
CA GLN A 23 -4.53 9.80 9.54
C GLN A 23 -4.65 11.17 8.85
N MET A 24 -3.61 11.60 8.11
CA MET A 24 -3.64 12.87 7.37
C MET A 24 -4.74 12.90 6.31
N ALA A 25 -4.99 11.77 5.65
CA ALA A 25 -6.06 11.60 4.67
C ALA A 25 -7.46 11.52 5.32
N LYS A 26 -7.57 11.43 6.66
CA LYS A 26 -8.81 11.15 7.40
C LYS A 26 -9.55 9.93 6.85
N GLN A 27 -8.78 8.89 6.51
CA GLN A 27 -9.32 7.68 5.91
C GLN A 27 -10.23 6.94 6.91
N GLY A 28 -11.42 6.53 6.46
CA GLY A 28 -12.30 5.65 7.23
C GLY A 28 -11.67 4.27 7.45
N THR A 29 -12.17 3.50 8.42
CA THR A 29 -11.65 2.15 8.72
C THR A 29 -11.77 1.23 7.51
N GLY A 30 -10.91 0.22 7.42
CA GLY A 30 -10.92 -0.70 6.30
C GLY A 30 -9.87 -1.80 6.39
N GLU A 31 -10.07 -2.84 5.60
CA GLU A 31 -9.13 -3.95 5.48
C GLU A 31 -8.86 -4.21 4.00
N VAL A 32 -7.61 -4.49 3.65
CA VAL A 32 -7.22 -4.86 2.29
C VAL A 32 -6.17 -5.95 2.30
N SER A 33 -6.40 -6.99 1.52
CA SER A 33 -5.46 -8.09 1.34
C SER A 33 -4.67 -7.90 0.05
N LEU A 34 -3.34 -7.91 0.13
CA LEU A 34 -2.42 -7.78 -1.00
C LEU A 34 -1.72 -9.12 -1.25
N ARG A 35 -1.68 -9.55 -2.51
CA ARG A 35 -0.98 -10.77 -2.91
C ARG A 35 0.14 -10.46 -3.89
N VAL A 36 1.39 -10.77 -3.53
CA VAL A 36 2.57 -10.61 -4.40
C VAL A 36 3.31 -11.94 -4.47
N ARG A 37 3.50 -12.49 -5.67
CA ARG A 37 4.26 -13.74 -5.92
C ARG A 37 3.83 -14.92 -5.02
N GLY A 38 2.55 -15.00 -4.69
CA GLY A 38 2.00 -16.07 -3.84
C GLY A 38 2.05 -15.81 -2.34
N GLU A 39 2.69 -14.73 -1.88
CA GLU A 39 2.59 -14.24 -0.50
C GLU A 39 1.37 -13.33 -0.37
N THR A 40 0.47 -13.62 0.58
CA THR A 40 -0.73 -12.81 0.84
C THR A 40 -0.61 -12.13 2.20
N VAL A 41 -0.68 -10.80 2.23
CA VAL A 41 -0.55 -9.97 3.43
C VAL A 41 -1.78 -9.07 3.55
N GLY A 42 -2.37 -9.03 4.74
CA GLY A 42 -3.49 -8.15 5.08
C GLY A 42 -2.99 -6.85 5.68
N LEU A 43 -3.64 -5.75 5.32
CA LEU A 43 -3.50 -4.45 5.94
C LEU A 43 -4.85 -4.08 6.55
N ALA A 44 -4.90 -3.93 7.88
CA ALA A 44 -6.11 -3.53 8.59
C ALA A 44 -5.90 -2.15 9.22
N TRP A 45 -6.83 -1.25 8.96
CA TRP A 45 -6.84 0.13 9.45
C TRP A 45 -8.07 0.32 10.34
N ASP A 46 -7.82 0.57 11.63
CA ASP A 46 -8.87 0.75 12.63
C ASP A 46 -9.28 2.22 12.85
N GLY A 47 -8.67 3.15 12.11
CA GLY A 47 -8.88 4.60 12.25
C GLY A 47 -7.80 5.31 13.08
N GLU A 48 -6.97 4.55 13.80
CA GLU A 48 -5.88 5.06 14.62
C GLU A 48 -4.53 4.48 14.18
N ARG A 49 -4.48 3.17 13.89
CA ARG A 49 -3.25 2.43 13.54
C ARG A 49 -3.47 1.45 12.40
N LEU A 50 -2.46 1.32 11.54
CA LEU A 50 -2.38 0.26 10.55
C LEU A 50 -1.70 -0.98 11.16
N THR A 51 -2.35 -2.13 11.07
CA THR A 51 -1.76 -3.44 11.41
C THR A 51 -1.51 -4.27 10.16
N VAL A 52 -0.40 -5.01 10.18
CA VAL A 52 -0.02 -5.94 9.11
C VAL A 52 -0.31 -7.35 9.60
N GLU A 53 -1.25 -8.01 8.95
CA GLU A 53 -1.76 -9.32 9.33
C GLU A 53 -1.65 -10.32 8.19
N GLU A 54 -2.03 -11.57 8.45
CA GLU A 54 -2.19 -12.55 7.39
C GLU A 54 -3.43 -12.19 6.56
N GLY A 55 -3.29 -12.14 5.24
CA GLY A 55 -4.39 -11.70 4.37
C GLY A 55 -5.54 -12.72 4.37
N LYS A 56 -6.76 -12.21 4.51
CA LYS A 56 -8.00 -12.99 4.49
C LYS A 56 -8.95 -12.45 3.42
N GLY A 57 -9.82 -13.32 2.89
CA GLY A 57 -10.85 -12.93 1.93
C GLY A 57 -10.30 -12.56 0.54
N ASP A 58 -10.90 -11.56 -0.10
CA ASP A 58 -10.56 -11.13 -1.46
C ASP A 58 -9.25 -10.36 -1.51
N TRP A 59 -8.26 -10.88 -2.23
CA TRP A 59 -6.94 -10.26 -2.39
C TRP A 59 -6.78 -9.50 -3.70
N VAL A 60 -5.98 -8.43 -3.64
CA VAL A 60 -5.49 -7.74 -4.83
C VAL A 60 -4.20 -8.40 -5.28
N GLU A 61 -4.19 -8.97 -6.49
CA GLU A 61 -2.95 -9.51 -7.06
C GLU A 61 -2.08 -8.38 -7.62
N LEU A 62 -0.85 -8.30 -7.14
CA LEU A 62 0.12 -7.28 -7.47
C LEU A 62 1.43 -7.90 -7.99
N GLY A 63 1.91 -7.38 -9.11
CA GLY A 63 3.28 -7.65 -9.56
C GLY A 63 4.30 -7.00 -8.61
N GLN A 64 5.43 -7.65 -8.38
CA GLN A 64 6.50 -7.12 -7.50
C GLN A 64 6.97 -5.73 -7.94
N ASP A 65 7.11 -5.50 -9.25
CA ASP A 65 7.48 -4.21 -9.81
C ASP A 65 6.40 -3.14 -9.55
N GLY A 66 5.12 -3.50 -9.74
CA GLY A 66 3.98 -2.62 -9.43
C GLY A 66 3.92 -2.25 -7.96
N MET A 67 4.09 -3.23 -7.06
CA MET A 67 4.15 -3.01 -5.62
C MET A 67 5.27 -2.04 -5.24
N MET A 68 6.48 -2.23 -5.78
CA MET A 68 7.61 -1.35 -5.48
C MET A 68 7.36 0.07 -5.97
N LYS A 69 6.84 0.23 -7.19
CA LYS A 69 6.49 1.54 -7.74
C LYS A 69 5.39 2.23 -6.93
N MET A 70 4.41 1.48 -6.44
CA MET A 70 3.33 2.00 -5.58
C MET A 70 3.87 2.44 -4.21
N VAL A 71 4.68 1.61 -3.55
CA VAL A 71 5.31 1.94 -2.26
C VAL A 71 6.16 3.21 -2.35
N LEU A 72 6.92 3.35 -3.43
CA LEU A 72 7.73 4.53 -3.71
C LEU A 72 6.92 5.74 -4.21
N GLY A 73 5.59 5.62 -4.35
CA GLY A 73 4.73 6.69 -4.85
C GLY A 73 5.01 7.10 -6.31
N LEU A 74 5.60 6.21 -7.11
CA LEU A 74 5.98 6.47 -8.50
C LEU A 74 4.81 6.32 -9.48
N VAL A 75 3.82 5.50 -9.11
CA VAL A 75 2.63 5.25 -9.95
C VAL A 75 1.38 5.25 -9.08
N PRO A 76 0.24 5.70 -9.63
CA PRO A 76 -1.05 5.59 -8.96
C PRO A 76 -1.47 4.13 -8.77
N VAL A 77 -2.18 3.87 -7.68
CA VAL A 77 -2.68 2.54 -7.28
C VAL A 77 -3.54 1.93 -8.39
N GLU A 78 -4.30 2.73 -9.12
CA GLU A 78 -5.20 2.30 -10.19
C GLU A 78 -4.48 1.70 -11.40
N LEU A 79 -3.18 2.00 -11.58
CA LEU A 79 -2.37 1.38 -12.62
C LEU A 79 -1.76 0.03 -12.19
N VAL A 80 -1.83 -0.26 -10.89
CA VAL A 80 -1.21 -1.42 -10.25
C VAL A 80 -2.28 -2.43 -9.81
N VAL A 81 -3.42 -1.94 -9.34
CA VAL A 81 -4.60 -2.71 -8.94
C VAL A 81 -5.54 -2.83 -10.13
N VAL A 82 -5.79 -4.07 -10.57
CA VAL A 82 -6.72 -4.34 -11.68
C VAL A 82 -8.13 -4.56 -11.11
N GLY A 83 -9.07 -3.70 -11.51
CA GLY A 83 -10.51 -3.82 -11.17
C GLY A 83 -11.04 -2.68 -10.31
N GLU A 84 -12.35 -2.42 -10.39
CA GLU A 84 -13.03 -1.49 -9.48
C GLU A 84 -13.30 -2.20 -8.16
N ARG A 85 -12.65 -1.73 -7.09
CA ARG A 85 -12.83 -2.26 -5.74
C ARG A 85 -12.96 -1.13 -4.73
N GLU A 86 -13.78 -1.34 -3.70
CA GLU A 86 -14.02 -0.36 -2.64
C GLU A 86 -12.76 -0.10 -1.78
N ASP A 87 -11.86 -1.08 -1.70
CA ASP A 87 -10.60 -1.03 -0.96
C ASP A 87 -9.50 -0.18 -1.65
N VAL A 88 -9.68 0.19 -2.93
CA VAL A 88 -8.74 1.06 -3.67
C VAL A 88 -8.61 2.44 -3.03
N ALA A 89 -9.68 2.94 -2.40
CA ALA A 89 -9.64 4.24 -1.72
C ALA A 89 -8.65 4.25 -0.54
N MET A 90 -8.61 3.16 0.24
CA MET A 90 -7.66 3.00 1.34
C MET A 90 -6.23 2.89 0.82
N LEU A 91 -6.01 2.11 -0.25
CA LEU A 91 -4.70 1.98 -0.87
C LEU A 91 -4.20 3.31 -1.44
N ARG A 92 -5.07 4.11 -2.07
CA ARG A 92 -4.72 5.44 -2.59
C ARG A 92 -4.29 6.39 -1.47
N ALA A 93 -4.94 6.31 -0.32
CA ALA A 93 -4.60 7.12 0.85
C ALA A 93 -3.28 6.68 1.51
N ALA A 94 -3.02 5.37 1.59
CA ALA A 94 -1.79 4.81 2.14
C ALA A 94 -0.57 5.04 1.22
N PHE A 95 -0.77 4.92 -0.09
CA PHE A 95 0.25 5.00 -1.13
C PHE A 95 -0.05 6.13 -2.14
N PRO A 96 -0.03 7.40 -1.71
CA PRO A 96 -0.23 8.51 -2.62
C PRO A 96 0.94 8.61 -3.60
N VAL A 97 0.65 9.03 -4.83
CA VAL A 97 1.70 9.40 -5.80
C VAL A 97 2.49 10.58 -5.23
N GLN A 98 3.79 10.41 -5.07
CA GLN A 98 4.66 11.50 -4.66
C GLN A 98 5.00 12.34 -5.90
N GLY A 99 4.58 13.60 -5.92
CA GLY A 99 4.87 14.53 -7.03
C GLY A 99 6.37 14.84 -7.22
N THR A 100 7.24 14.31 -6.36
CA THR A 100 8.67 14.66 -6.25
C THR A 100 9.62 13.60 -6.84
N ALA A 101 9.28 13.00 -7.98
CA ALA A 101 10.29 12.39 -8.85
C ALA A 101 10.66 13.29 -10.05
N THR A 102 10.09 14.48 -10.15
CA THR A 102 10.61 15.58 -10.96
C THR A 102 11.20 16.62 -10.03
N GLY A 103 12.53 16.78 -10.05
CA GLY A 103 13.20 17.80 -9.27
C GLY A 103 12.63 19.18 -9.57
N VAL A 104 11.96 19.78 -8.59
CA VAL A 104 11.66 21.21 -8.60
C VAL A 104 12.55 21.82 -7.53
N TRP A 105 13.71 22.33 -7.96
CA TRP A 105 14.38 23.40 -7.24
C TRP A 105 13.49 24.63 -7.45
N GLY A 106 12.81 25.05 -6.39
CA GLY A 106 12.08 26.32 -6.31
C GLY A 106 12.72 27.18 -5.23
#